data_AF-A0A1W9SKD5-F1
#
_entry.id   AF-A0A1W9SKD5-F1
#
_cell.length_a   1.000
_cell.length_b   1.000
_cell.length_c   1.000
_cell.angle_alpha   90.00
_cell.angle_beta   90.00
_cell.angle_gamma   90.00
#
_symmetry.space_group_name_H-M   'P 1'
#
loop_
_entity.id
_entity.type
_entity.pdbx_description
1 polymer ?
#
loop_
_entity_poly.entity_id
_entity_poly.type
_entity_poly.pdbx_seq_one_letter_code
_entity_poly.pdbx_strand_id
1 'polypeptide(L)'
;MLGGINQSNLEERDIRRFGINPVTLAFKGEESVLEQHFLQEYAIKSLNQIRFALFSVLIIYSLFGILDVALIPDFKNKYWTIRSIIVIPSLLILLIMSFLDFFKQFMQLMSAILVVASAFVVLGMMWLAPTDFSNYYFPGVVLVVIMNYGFLQQRFIWASFAGIVVVSSYVILSFGLFSTPFLLNMVNSFFLIFINIVGMFIAYKLELNSRKEYHSKQLLQLERAKLILIIKFV
;
A
#
# COMPACT_ATOMS: atom_id res chain seq x y z
N MET A 1 -31.62 35.86 17.57
CA MET A 1 -31.45 35.18 16.27
C MET A 1 -29.97 34.88 16.10
N LEU A 2 -29.56 33.68 16.48
CA LEU A 2 -28.18 33.21 16.39
C LEU A 2 -27.85 32.97 14.91
N GLY A 3 -27.01 33.85 14.35
CA GLY A 3 -26.51 33.72 12.99
C GLY A 3 -25.78 32.39 12.84
N GLY A 4 -26.28 31.57 11.91
CA GLY A 4 -25.68 30.28 11.57
C GLY A 4 -24.23 30.48 11.19
N ILE A 5 -23.34 30.02 12.07
CA ILE A 5 -21.92 29.88 11.76
C ILE A 5 -21.85 28.82 10.67
N ASN A 6 -21.64 29.27 9.44
CA ASN A 6 -21.58 28.44 8.25
C ASN A 6 -20.44 27.43 8.41
N GLN A 7 -20.76 26.14 8.60
CA GLN A 7 -19.77 25.08 8.83
C GLN A 7 -18.71 25.00 7.70
N SER A 8 -19.08 25.39 6.47
CA SER A 8 -18.15 25.49 5.33
C SER A 8 -17.05 26.54 5.53
N ASN A 9 -17.34 27.65 6.22
CA ASN A 9 -16.36 28.70 6.51
C ASN A 9 -15.43 28.34 7.68
N LEU A 10 -15.84 27.43 8.56
CA LEU A 10 -14.97 26.87 9.61
C LEU A 10 -14.00 25.86 9.01
N GLU A 11 -14.48 24.96 8.14
CA GLU A 11 -13.59 24.04 7.41
C GLU A 11 -12.59 24.80 6.51
N GLU A 12 -13.02 25.84 5.79
CA GLU A 12 -12.10 26.66 4.98
C GLU A 12 -11.11 27.50 5.79
N ARG A 13 -11.44 27.90 7.02
CA ARG A 13 -10.52 28.62 7.91
C ARG A 13 -9.52 27.70 8.61
N ASP A 14 -9.92 26.48 8.97
CA ASP A 14 -9.00 25.49 9.53
C ASP A 14 -7.99 24.97 8.48
N ILE A 15 -8.37 24.95 7.20
CA ILE A 15 -7.46 24.60 6.08
C ILE A 15 -6.38 25.68 5.83
N ARG A 16 -6.60 26.94 6.24
CA ARG A 16 -5.61 28.04 6.04
C ARG A 16 -4.36 27.94 6.93
N ARG A 17 -4.22 26.91 7.76
CA ARG A 17 -3.00 26.58 8.55
C ARG A 17 -2.52 25.13 8.38
N PHE A 18 -2.80 24.49 7.26
CA PHE A 18 -2.30 23.13 6.98
C PHE A 18 -1.43 23.16 5.73
N GLY A 19 -0.13 23.43 5.93
CA GLY A 19 0.83 23.62 4.85
C GLY A 19 1.37 22.29 4.35
N ILE A 20 0.77 21.71 3.31
CA ILE A 20 1.21 20.43 2.73
C ILE A 20 1.57 20.55 1.24
N ASN A 21 2.60 19.82 0.81
CA ASN A 21 2.89 19.62 -0.61
C ASN A 21 1.79 18.77 -1.27
N PRO A 22 1.07 19.24 -2.30
CA PRO A 22 0.02 18.46 -2.95
C PRO A 22 0.55 17.21 -3.68
N VAL A 23 1.85 17.12 -3.98
CA VAL A 23 2.43 15.98 -4.70
C VAL A 23 3.06 14.97 -3.75
N THR A 24 3.88 15.46 -2.81
CA THR A 24 4.61 14.57 -1.88
C THR A 24 3.87 14.34 -0.58
N LEU A 25 2.80 15.09 -0.32
CA LEU A 25 2.07 15.16 0.95
C LEU A 25 2.91 15.55 2.17
N ALA A 26 4.19 15.87 2.01
CA ALA A 26 5.04 16.34 3.11
C ALA A 26 4.58 17.70 3.65
N PHE A 27 4.70 17.90 4.97
CA PHE A 27 4.51 19.21 5.59
C PHE A 27 5.53 20.23 5.04
N LYS A 28 5.10 21.47 4.85
CA LYS A 28 5.87 22.58 4.27
C LYS A 28 5.90 23.79 5.21
N GLY A 29 6.89 24.65 5.02
CA GLY A 29 7.03 25.92 5.75
C GLY A 29 7.35 25.69 7.23
N GLU A 30 6.70 26.45 8.10
CA GLU A 30 6.88 26.39 9.57
C GLU A 30 6.51 25.00 10.14
N GLU A 31 5.65 24.26 9.47
CA GLU A 31 5.20 22.92 9.90
C GLU A 31 6.16 21.79 9.49
N SER A 32 7.24 22.08 8.76
CA SER A 32 8.23 21.07 8.35
C SER A 32 8.87 20.32 9.53
N VAL A 33 8.95 20.96 10.69
CA VAL A 33 9.43 20.36 11.95
C VAL A 33 8.55 19.18 12.39
N LEU A 34 7.26 19.19 12.03
CA LEU A 34 6.31 18.14 12.37
C LEU A 34 6.50 16.86 11.53
N GLU A 35 7.17 16.93 10.37
CA GLU A 35 7.28 15.79 9.45
C GLU A 35 7.98 14.61 10.09
N GLN A 36 9.10 14.83 10.79
CA GLN A 36 9.85 13.73 11.41
C GLN A 36 9.03 13.03 12.50
N HIS A 37 8.33 13.80 13.32
CA HIS A 37 7.47 13.26 14.37
C HIS A 37 6.25 12.53 13.78
N PHE A 38 5.66 13.07 12.71
CA PHE A 38 4.59 12.40 11.98
C PHE A 38 5.07 11.06 11.43
N LEU A 39 6.23 10.99 10.75
CA LEU A 39 6.72 9.76 10.15
C LEU A 39 6.98 8.66 11.19
N GLN A 40 7.49 9.02 12.37
CA GLN A 40 7.68 8.09 13.48
C GLN A 40 6.35 7.60 14.05
N GLU A 41 5.41 8.51 14.33
CA GLU A 41 4.08 8.15 14.86
C GLU A 41 3.30 7.31 13.84
N TYR A 42 3.37 7.68 12.56
CA TYR A 42 2.76 6.94 11.45
C TYR A 42 3.30 5.51 11.39
N ALA A 43 4.63 5.35 11.34
CA ALA A 43 5.24 4.01 11.30
C ALA A 43 4.78 3.14 12.47
N ILE A 44 4.76 3.67 13.70
CA ILE A 44 4.33 2.93 14.89
C ILE A 44 2.85 2.53 14.80
N LYS A 45 1.97 3.47 14.42
CA LYS A 45 0.53 3.19 14.26
C LYS A 45 0.24 2.18 13.16
N SER A 46 1.02 2.18 12.08
CA SER A 46 0.84 1.31 10.93
C SER A 46 1.24 -0.15 11.17
N LEU A 47 2.11 -0.43 12.15
CA LEU A 47 2.70 -1.77 12.34
C LEU A 47 1.66 -2.88 12.49
N ASN A 48 0.62 -2.66 13.29
CA ASN A 48 -0.39 -3.70 13.53
C ASN A 48 -1.20 -4.01 12.27
N GLN A 49 -1.55 -2.98 11.48
CA GLN A 49 -2.23 -3.20 10.21
C GLN A 49 -1.31 -3.90 9.20
N ILE A 50 -0.03 -3.55 9.14
CA ILE A 50 0.94 -4.22 8.27
C ILE A 50 1.11 -5.69 8.66
N ARG A 51 1.22 -6.00 9.96
CA ARG A 51 1.27 -7.38 10.44
C ARG A 51 0.02 -8.16 10.03
N PHE A 52 -1.15 -7.56 10.20
CA PHE A 52 -2.41 -8.16 9.76
C PHE A 52 -2.45 -8.35 8.24
N ALA A 53 -1.95 -7.38 7.47
CA ALA A 53 -1.85 -7.47 6.02
C ALA A 53 -0.91 -8.61 5.60
N LEU A 54 0.30 -8.69 6.16
CA LEU A 54 1.27 -9.76 5.89
C LEU A 54 0.69 -11.14 6.22
N PHE A 55 0.03 -11.27 7.36
CA PHE A 55 -0.66 -12.51 7.74
C PHE A 55 -1.79 -12.86 6.77
N SER A 56 -2.59 -11.88 6.35
CA SER A 56 -3.66 -12.07 5.36
C SER A 56 -3.10 -12.52 4.01
N VAL A 57 -2.01 -11.89 3.53
CA VAL A 57 -1.32 -12.29 2.30
C VAL A 57 -0.83 -13.74 2.41
N LEU A 58 -0.26 -14.13 3.55
CA LEU A 58 0.21 -15.50 3.77
C LEU A 58 -0.92 -16.53 3.65
N ILE A 59 -2.09 -16.25 4.25
CA ILE A 59 -3.28 -17.12 4.13
C ILE A 59 -3.74 -17.19 2.68
N ILE A 60 -3.92 -16.03 2.05
CA ILE A 60 -4.38 -15.93 0.66
C ILE A 60 -3.46 -16.73 -0.27
N TYR A 61 -2.14 -16.54 -0.18
CA TYR A 61 -1.18 -17.27 -1.00
C TYR A 61 -1.18 -18.78 -0.75
N SER A 62 -1.43 -19.21 0.48
CA SER A 62 -1.57 -20.63 0.83
C SER A 62 -2.82 -21.24 0.20
N LEU A 63 -3.95 -20.53 0.25
CA LEU A 63 -5.21 -20.95 -0.37
C LEU A 63 -5.09 -21.03 -1.90
N PHE A 64 -4.38 -20.09 -2.53
CA PHE A 64 -4.10 -20.17 -3.97
C PHE A 64 -3.28 -21.41 -4.36
N GLY A 65 -2.50 -22.00 -3.45
CA GLY A 65 -1.81 -23.27 -3.72
C GLY A 65 -2.77 -24.44 -3.99
N ILE A 66 -3.98 -24.40 -3.42
CA ILE A 66 -5.03 -25.39 -3.68
C ILE A 66 -5.54 -25.22 -5.12
N LEU A 67 -5.66 -23.98 -5.60
CA LEU A 67 -6.09 -23.67 -6.95
C LEU A 67 -5.09 -24.19 -8.00
N ASP A 68 -3.79 -24.17 -7.70
CA ASP A 68 -2.75 -24.69 -8.61
C ASP A 68 -2.95 -26.20 -8.90
N VAL A 69 -3.44 -26.98 -7.93
CA VAL A 69 -3.74 -28.41 -8.13
C VAL A 69 -4.92 -28.62 -9.07
N ALA A 70 -5.91 -27.74 -9.00
CA ALA A 70 -7.10 -27.81 -9.84
C ALA A 70 -6.85 -27.31 -11.27
N LEU A 71 -6.07 -26.23 -11.43
CA LEU A 71 -5.82 -25.60 -12.73
C LEU A 71 -4.71 -26.30 -13.53
N ILE A 72 -3.60 -26.65 -12.89
CA ILE A 72 -2.42 -27.18 -13.59
C ILE A 72 -1.80 -28.34 -12.80
N PRO A 73 -2.48 -29.50 -12.72
CA PRO A 73 -2.03 -30.65 -11.93
C PRO A 73 -0.63 -31.15 -12.31
N ASP A 74 -0.24 -31.02 -13.58
CA ASP A 74 1.07 -31.44 -14.09
C ASP A 74 2.23 -30.54 -13.62
N PHE A 75 1.96 -29.26 -13.34
CA PHE A 75 2.96 -28.30 -12.87
C PHE A 75 2.91 -28.04 -11.37
N LYS A 76 1.97 -28.66 -10.64
CA LYS A 76 1.75 -28.42 -9.21
C LYS A 76 3.04 -28.39 -8.38
N ASN A 77 3.95 -29.33 -8.62
CA ASN A 77 5.19 -29.45 -7.84
C ASN A 77 6.11 -28.25 -8.05
N LYS A 78 6.21 -27.73 -9.28
CA LYS A 78 7.02 -26.52 -9.56
C LYS A 78 6.43 -25.29 -8.87
N TYR A 79 5.11 -25.12 -8.95
CA TYR A 79 4.41 -23.97 -8.39
C TYR A 79 4.45 -23.99 -6.86
N TRP A 80 4.21 -25.15 -6.27
CA TRP A 80 4.33 -25.37 -4.83
C TRP A 80 5.75 -25.14 -4.34
N THR A 81 6.77 -25.58 -5.09
CA THR A 81 8.17 -25.30 -4.75
C THR A 81 8.45 -23.79 -4.74
N ILE A 82 8.00 -23.05 -5.75
CA ILE A 82 8.14 -21.59 -5.80
C ILE A 82 7.44 -20.94 -4.60
N ARG A 83 6.19 -21.33 -4.29
CA ARG A 83 5.45 -20.78 -3.13
C ARG A 83 6.13 -21.10 -1.81
N SER A 84 6.47 -22.37 -1.58
CA SER A 84 6.96 -22.86 -0.29
C SER A 84 8.41 -22.46 0.00
N ILE A 85 9.24 -22.25 -1.02
CA ILE A 85 10.66 -21.88 -0.84
C ILE A 85 10.88 -20.37 -0.95
N ILE A 86 10.13 -19.69 -1.82
CA ILE A 86 10.37 -18.26 -2.10
C ILE A 86 9.33 -17.40 -1.39
N VAL A 87 8.04 -17.61 -1.71
CA VAL A 87 6.98 -16.68 -1.28
C VAL A 87 6.72 -16.76 0.21
N ILE A 88 6.37 -17.94 0.72
CA ILE A 88 5.99 -18.13 2.13
C ILE A 88 7.16 -17.77 3.06
N PRO A 89 8.41 -18.20 2.81
CA PRO A 89 9.53 -17.79 3.65
C PRO A 89 9.78 -16.28 3.62
N SER A 90 9.70 -15.64 2.45
CA SER A 90 9.86 -14.18 2.36
C SER A 90 8.81 -13.41 3.17
N LEU A 91 7.55 -13.85 3.12
CA LEU A 91 6.45 -13.27 3.90
C LEU A 91 6.63 -13.52 5.40
N LEU A 92 7.04 -14.71 5.81
CA LEU A 92 7.32 -15.04 7.20
C LEU A 92 8.49 -14.23 7.76
N ILE A 93 9.58 -14.10 7.00
CA ILE A 93 10.74 -13.28 7.38
C ILE A 93 10.30 -11.84 7.59
N LEU A 94 9.55 -11.26 6.64
CA LEU A 94 9.06 -9.88 6.77
C LEU A 94 8.07 -9.72 7.94
N LEU A 95 7.21 -10.70 8.18
CA LEU A 95 6.31 -10.71 9.32
C LEU A 95 7.09 -10.72 10.64
N ILE A 96 8.10 -11.58 10.78
CA ILE A 96 8.97 -11.64 11.96
C ILE A 96 9.75 -10.31 12.11
N MET A 97 10.34 -9.81 11.02
CA MET A 97 11.06 -8.53 11.03
C MET A 97 10.15 -7.37 11.43
N SER A 98 8.85 -7.41 11.12
CA SER A 98 7.91 -6.36 11.51
C SER A 98 7.71 -6.22 13.03
N PHE A 99 8.18 -7.17 13.84
CA PHE A 99 8.23 -7.08 15.29
C PHE A 99 9.50 -6.42 15.83
N LEU A 100 10.51 -6.22 14.99
CA LEU A 100 11.78 -5.58 15.35
C LEU A 100 11.70 -4.06 15.17
N ASP A 101 12.42 -3.30 16.00
CA ASP A 101 12.43 -1.84 15.93
C ASP A 101 13.04 -1.31 14.63
N PHE A 102 14.02 -2.02 14.06
CA PHE A 102 14.64 -1.69 12.77
C PHE A 102 13.61 -1.57 11.63
N PHE A 103 12.56 -2.38 11.65
CA PHE A 103 11.54 -2.37 10.61
C PHE A 103 10.82 -1.03 10.52
N LYS A 104 10.66 -0.29 11.63
CA LYS A 104 9.98 1.01 11.66
C LYS A 104 10.67 2.03 10.74
N GLN A 105 12.00 1.97 10.65
CA GLN A 105 12.79 2.90 9.82
C GLN A 105 12.71 2.56 8.33
N PHE A 106 12.66 1.27 7.99
CA PHE A 106 12.70 0.79 6.60
C PHE A 106 11.36 0.30 6.06
N MET A 107 10.29 0.42 6.86
CA MET A 107 8.94 -0.11 6.58
C MET A 107 8.48 0.17 5.15
N GLN A 108 8.63 1.41 4.69
CA GLN A 108 8.16 1.84 3.37
C GLN A 108 8.89 1.13 2.23
N LEU A 109 10.22 1.02 2.34
CA LEU A 109 11.07 0.34 1.37
C LEU A 109 10.83 -1.17 1.39
N MET A 110 10.80 -1.78 2.58
CA MET A 110 10.59 -3.22 2.72
C MET A 110 9.22 -3.65 2.19
N SER A 111 8.15 -2.88 2.48
CA SER A 111 6.83 -3.14 1.92
C SER A 111 6.79 -2.98 0.40
N ALA A 112 7.48 -1.98 -0.16
CA ALA A 112 7.53 -1.79 -1.62
C ALA A 112 8.28 -2.94 -2.31
N ILE A 113 9.41 -3.36 -1.76
CA ILE A 113 10.17 -4.52 -2.25
C ILE A 113 9.30 -5.77 -2.19
N LEU A 114 8.55 -5.98 -1.10
CA LEU A 114 7.66 -7.13 -0.98
C LEU A 114 6.57 -7.14 -2.06
N VAL A 115 5.92 -6.01 -2.30
CA VAL A 115 4.87 -5.88 -3.34
C VAL A 115 5.43 -6.25 -4.70
N VAL A 116 6.59 -5.66 -5.04
CA VAL A 116 7.26 -5.91 -6.31
C VAL A 116 7.66 -7.39 -6.42
N ALA A 117 8.34 -7.94 -5.41
CA ALA A 117 8.75 -9.34 -5.39
C ALA A 117 7.56 -10.30 -5.52
N SER A 118 6.47 -10.04 -4.80
CA SER A 118 5.23 -10.83 -4.88
C SER A 118 4.64 -10.79 -6.28
N ALA A 119 4.58 -9.62 -6.92
CA ALA A 119 4.11 -9.50 -8.29
C ALA A 119 5.02 -10.26 -9.26
N PHE A 120 6.35 -10.14 -9.14
CA PHE A 120 7.28 -10.87 -10.00
C PHE A 120 7.17 -12.39 -9.86
N VAL A 121 6.84 -12.89 -8.67
CA VAL A 121 6.55 -14.33 -8.52
C VAL A 121 5.31 -14.73 -9.30
N VAL A 122 4.22 -13.96 -9.21
CA VAL A 122 2.99 -14.24 -9.98
C VAL A 122 3.26 -14.11 -11.49
N LEU A 123 4.01 -13.10 -11.92
CA LEU A 123 4.39 -12.93 -13.33
C LEU A 123 5.28 -14.08 -13.83
N GLY A 124 6.20 -14.57 -13.01
CA GLY A 124 7.00 -15.76 -13.31
C GLY A 124 6.15 -17.02 -13.43
N MET A 125 5.14 -17.17 -12.58
CA MET A 125 4.14 -18.26 -12.69
C MET A 125 3.29 -18.13 -13.96
N MET A 126 2.92 -16.91 -14.37
CA MET A 126 2.22 -16.66 -15.63
C MET A 126 3.07 -17.06 -16.84
N TRP A 127 4.36 -16.76 -16.81
CA TRP A 127 5.29 -17.11 -17.88
C TRP A 127 5.53 -18.62 -18.01
N LEU A 128 5.63 -19.32 -16.88
CA LEU A 128 5.85 -20.77 -16.83
C LEU A 128 4.57 -21.58 -17.11
N ALA A 129 3.40 -20.97 -16.99
CA ALA A 129 2.13 -21.63 -17.19
C ALA A 129 1.96 -22.04 -18.66
N PRO A 130 1.31 -23.17 -18.94
CA PRO A 130 0.86 -23.47 -20.30
C PRO A 130 -0.01 -22.32 -20.84
N THR A 131 0.01 -22.13 -22.15
CA THR A 131 -0.59 -20.97 -22.85
C THR A 131 -2.05 -20.75 -22.46
N ASP A 132 -2.79 -21.84 -22.28
CA ASP A 132 -4.22 -21.81 -22.01
C ASP A 132 -4.54 -21.40 -20.57
N PHE A 133 -3.57 -21.56 -19.65
CA PHE A 133 -3.77 -21.32 -18.23
C PHE A 133 -3.09 -20.06 -17.69
N SER A 134 -2.15 -19.46 -18.45
CA SER A 134 -1.39 -18.28 -18.02
C SER A 134 -2.30 -17.14 -17.52
N ASN A 135 -3.41 -16.87 -18.22
CA ASN A 135 -4.32 -15.78 -17.86
C ASN A 135 -5.12 -16.00 -16.56
N TYR A 136 -5.30 -17.24 -16.07
CA TYR A 136 -6.00 -17.47 -14.80
C TYR A 136 -5.24 -16.90 -13.59
N TYR A 137 -3.97 -16.56 -13.75
CA TYR A 137 -3.14 -15.93 -12.72
C TYR A 137 -3.18 -14.39 -12.76
N PHE A 138 -3.79 -13.77 -13.78
CA PHE A 138 -3.97 -12.30 -13.85
C PHE A 138 -4.68 -11.71 -12.62
N PRO A 139 -5.78 -12.32 -12.10
CA PRO A 139 -6.40 -11.86 -10.84
C PRO A 139 -5.42 -11.84 -9.65
N GLY A 140 -4.38 -12.68 -9.66
CA GLY A 140 -3.32 -12.65 -8.66
C GLY A 140 -2.53 -11.34 -8.70
N VAL A 141 -2.19 -10.84 -9.90
CA VAL A 141 -1.52 -9.53 -10.07
C VAL A 141 -2.42 -8.40 -9.58
N VAL A 142 -3.70 -8.44 -9.92
CA VAL A 142 -4.70 -7.47 -9.44
C VAL A 142 -4.75 -7.45 -7.91
N LEU A 143 -4.75 -8.63 -7.28
CA LEU A 143 -4.79 -8.75 -5.83
C LEU A 143 -3.53 -8.16 -5.17
N VAL A 144 -2.35 -8.33 -5.77
CA VAL A 144 -1.11 -7.68 -5.28
C VAL A 144 -1.26 -6.16 -5.32
N VAL A 145 -1.81 -5.59 -6.40
CA VAL A 145 -2.03 -4.14 -6.52
C VAL A 145 -3.05 -3.63 -5.49
N ILE A 146 -4.13 -4.38 -5.25
CA ILE A 146 -5.12 -4.02 -4.22
C ILE A 146 -4.50 -4.07 -2.82
N MET A 147 -3.72 -5.09 -2.50
CA MET A 147 -3.05 -5.21 -1.20
C MET A 147 -2.03 -4.08 -0.97
N ASN A 148 -1.30 -3.69 -2.01
CA ASN A 148 -0.37 -2.56 -2.01
C ASN A 148 -1.04 -1.25 -1.56
N TYR A 149 -2.17 -0.91 -2.17
CA TYR A 149 -2.85 0.37 -1.90
C TYR A 149 -3.80 0.33 -0.70
N GLY A 150 -4.39 -0.82 -0.39
CA GLY A 150 -5.42 -0.95 0.65
C GLY A 150 -4.89 -1.34 2.03
N PHE A 151 -3.93 -2.26 2.11
CA PHE A 151 -3.63 -2.95 3.36
C PHE A 151 -2.24 -2.62 3.94
N LEU A 152 -1.23 -2.36 3.10
CA LEU A 152 0.16 -2.18 3.57
C LEU A 152 0.47 -0.81 4.18
N GLN A 153 -0.53 0.09 4.30
CA GLN A 153 -0.38 1.46 4.83
C GLN A 153 0.90 2.17 4.33
N GLN A 154 1.20 2.01 3.04
CA GLN A 154 2.34 2.69 2.45
C GLN A 154 2.01 4.15 2.19
N ARG A 155 3.03 5.00 2.28
CA ARG A 155 2.93 6.38 1.80
C ARG A 155 2.64 6.36 0.30
N PHE A 156 1.87 7.34 -0.14
CA PHE A 156 1.41 7.51 -1.51
C PHE A 156 2.54 7.34 -2.53
N ILE A 157 3.69 7.98 -2.34
CA ILE A 157 4.82 7.87 -3.28
C ILE A 157 5.33 6.42 -3.37
N TRP A 158 5.51 5.75 -2.23
CA TRP A 158 6.04 4.39 -2.18
C TRP A 158 5.06 3.37 -2.76
N ALA A 159 3.77 3.51 -2.42
CA ALA A 159 2.70 2.68 -2.97
C ALA A 159 2.58 2.88 -4.48
N SER A 160 2.63 4.13 -4.94
CA SER A 160 2.54 4.50 -6.36
C SER A 160 3.72 3.96 -7.15
N PHE A 161 4.94 4.12 -6.61
CA PHE A 161 6.14 3.58 -7.24
C PHE A 161 6.07 2.06 -7.39
N ALA A 162 5.77 1.35 -6.30
CA ALA A 162 5.62 -0.11 -6.36
C ALA A 162 4.52 -0.53 -7.34
N GLY A 163 3.37 0.13 -7.31
CA GLY A 163 2.28 -0.12 -8.24
C GLY A 163 2.69 0.09 -9.70
N ILE A 164 3.34 1.22 -10.03
CA ILE A 164 3.82 1.50 -11.39
C ILE A 164 4.77 0.40 -11.85
N VAL A 165 5.75 0.01 -11.02
CA VAL A 165 6.69 -1.07 -11.35
C VAL A 165 5.93 -2.37 -11.66
N VAL A 166 4.94 -2.75 -10.85
CA VAL A 166 4.13 -3.95 -11.08
C VAL A 166 3.35 -3.87 -12.40
N VAL A 167 2.68 -2.75 -12.66
CA VAL A 167 1.86 -2.57 -13.87
C VAL A 167 2.73 -2.53 -15.12
N SER A 168 3.82 -1.76 -15.11
CA SER A 168 4.76 -1.72 -16.22
C SER A 168 5.36 -3.09 -16.51
N SER A 169 5.73 -3.83 -15.46
CA SER A 169 6.25 -5.20 -15.62
C SER A 169 5.21 -6.14 -16.24
N TYR A 170 3.95 -6.09 -15.77
CA TYR A 170 2.87 -6.87 -16.36
C TYR A 170 2.68 -6.54 -17.85
N VAL A 171 2.56 -5.26 -18.20
CA VAL A 171 2.34 -4.82 -19.58
C VAL A 171 3.49 -5.31 -20.47
N ILE A 172 4.73 -5.03 -20.09
CA ILE A 172 5.93 -5.43 -20.86
C ILE A 172 5.97 -6.94 -21.08
N LEU A 173 5.77 -7.74 -20.03
CA LEU A 173 5.83 -9.19 -20.12
C LEU A 173 4.65 -9.78 -20.89
N SER A 174 3.46 -9.20 -20.77
CA SER A 174 2.26 -9.67 -21.48
C SER A 174 2.37 -9.52 -22.99
N PHE A 175 2.95 -8.42 -23.48
CA PHE A 175 3.10 -8.19 -24.92
C PHE A 175 4.41 -8.76 -25.48
N GLY A 176 5.42 -8.99 -24.63
CA GLY A 176 6.73 -9.47 -25.06
C GLY A 176 6.95 -10.99 -24.93
N LEU A 177 6.50 -11.60 -23.83
CA LEU A 177 6.85 -12.98 -23.48
C LEU A 177 5.64 -13.92 -23.40
N PHE A 178 4.48 -13.44 -22.97
CA PHE A 178 3.33 -14.31 -22.77
C PHE A 178 2.69 -14.65 -24.12
N SER A 179 2.42 -15.94 -24.36
CA SER A 179 1.81 -16.41 -25.61
C SER A 179 0.29 -16.27 -25.63
N THR A 180 -0.24 -15.27 -24.94
CA THR A 180 -1.68 -15.02 -24.76
C THR A 180 -2.21 -14.11 -25.88
N PRO A 181 -3.52 -14.21 -26.24
CA PRO A 181 -4.08 -13.41 -27.32
C PRO A 181 -3.94 -11.90 -27.09
N PHE A 182 -3.54 -11.15 -28.12
CA PHE A 182 -3.30 -9.70 -28.05
C PHE A 182 -4.47 -8.93 -27.42
N LEU A 183 -5.70 -9.21 -27.86
CA LEU A 183 -6.90 -8.52 -27.36
C LEU A 183 -7.08 -8.73 -25.86
N LEU A 184 -6.79 -9.92 -25.34
CA LEU A 184 -6.91 -10.23 -23.92
C LEU A 184 -5.84 -9.50 -23.10
N ASN A 185 -4.59 -9.45 -23.59
CA ASN A 185 -3.52 -8.68 -22.96
C ASN A 185 -3.83 -7.17 -22.94
N MET A 186 -4.43 -6.66 -24.01
CA MET A 186 -4.86 -5.26 -24.09
C MET A 186 -5.95 -4.94 -23.05
N VAL A 187 -6.98 -5.79 -22.96
CA VAL A 187 -8.08 -5.63 -21.99
C VAL A 187 -7.55 -5.71 -20.56
N ASN A 188 -6.75 -6.71 -20.24
CA ASN A 188 -6.18 -6.88 -18.90
C ASN A 188 -5.25 -5.73 -18.51
N SER A 189 -4.40 -5.28 -19.45
CA SER A 189 -3.53 -4.12 -19.23
C SER A 189 -4.33 -2.85 -18.96
N PHE A 190 -5.39 -2.61 -19.74
CA PHE A 190 -6.29 -1.48 -19.53
C PHE A 190 -6.89 -1.50 -18.13
N PHE A 191 -7.49 -2.62 -17.71
CA PHE A 191 -8.05 -2.73 -16.37
C PHE A 191 -7.01 -2.55 -15.27
N LEU A 192 -5.82 -3.14 -15.43
CA LEU A 192 -4.77 -3.06 -14.43
C LEU A 192 -4.23 -1.62 -14.26
N ILE A 193 -4.12 -0.87 -15.35
CA ILE A 193 -3.76 0.56 -15.31
C ILE A 193 -4.82 1.36 -14.53
N PHE A 194 -6.10 1.15 -14.81
CA PHE A 194 -7.18 1.84 -14.09
C PHE A 194 -7.24 1.46 -12.61
N ILE A 195 -7.07 0.19 -12.28
CA ILE A 195 -6.99 -0.29 -10.88
C ILE A 195 -5.83 0.41 -10.16
N ASN A 196 -4.69 0.57 -10.83
CA ASN A 196 -3.55 1.27 -10.26
C ASN A 196 -3.85 2.76 -10.02
N ILE A 197 -4.43 3.46 -10.98
CA ILE A 197 -4.84 4.86 -10.84
C ILE A 197 -5.81 5.03 -9.65
N VAL A 198 -6.83 4.18 -9.56
CA VAL A 198 -7.77 4.19 -8.42
C VAL A 198 -7.03 3.91 -7.11
N GLY A 199 -6.11 2.95 -7.10
CA GLY A 199 -5.26 2.65 -5.95
C GLY A 199 -4.40 3.83 -5.50
N MET A 200 -3.81 4.57 -6.45
CA MET A 200 -3.07 5.81 -6.17
C MET A 200 -3.96 6.86 -5.50
N PHE A 201 -5.20 7.04 -5.96
CA PHE A 201 -6.15 7.93 -5.30
C PHE A 201 -6.49 7.48 -3.87
N ILE A 202 -6.66 6.17 -3.65
CA ILE A 202 -6.90 5.60 -2.32
C ILE A 202 -5.72 5.91 -1.40
N ALA A 203 -4.49 5.58 -1.80
CA ALA A 203 -3.30 5.82 -0.99
C ALA A 203 -3.07 7.31 -0.72
N TYR A 204 -3.32 8.17 -1.71
CA TYR A 204 -3.27 9.63 -1.53
C TYR A 204 -4.23 10.10 -0.45
N LYS A 205 -5.50 9.65 -0.50
CA LYS A 205 -6.51 10.04 0.49
C LYS A 205 -6.22 9.48 1.87
N LEU A 206 -5.77 8.23 1.98
CA LEU A 206 -5.40 7.62 3.25
C LEU A 206 -4.25 8.39 3.90
N GLU A 207 -3.16 8.66 3.18
CA GLU A 207 -2.04 9.43 3.74
C GLU A 207 -2.46 10.87 4.10
N LEU A 208 -3.22 11.54 3.24
CA LEU A 208 -3.71 12.90 3.52
C LEU A 208 -4.58 12.94 4.78
N ASN A 209 -5.47 11.97 4.95
CA ASN A 209 -6.33 11.89 6.14
C ASN A 209 -5.50 11.63 7.40
N SER A 210 -4.51 10.73 7.35
CA SER A 210 -3.59 10.51 8.48
C SER A 210 -2.80 11.77 8.86
N ARG A 211 -2.37 12.56 7.87
CA ARG A 211 -1.66 13.82 8.12
C ARG A 211 -2.57 14.88 8.74
N LYS A 212 -3.82 14.97 8.28
CA LYS A 212 -4.83 15.86 8.88
C LYS A 212 -5.12 15.47 10.33
N GLU A 213 -5.35 14.18 10.60
CA GLU A 213 -5.59 13.67 11.95
C GLU A 213 -4.43 14.00 12.89
N TYR A 214 -3.19 13.80 12.42
CA TYR A 214 -2.00 14.14 13.17
C TYR A 214 -1.93 15.63 13.51
N HIS A 215 -2.18 16.51 12.53
CA HIS A 215 -2.16 17.95 12.74
C HIS A 215 -3.24 18.42 13.73
N SER A 216 -4.48 17.96 13.58
CA SER A 216 -5.56 18.26 14.52
C SER A 216 -5.23 17.80 15.94
N LYS A 217 -4.60 16.63 16.09
CA LYS A 217 -4.14 16.13 17.39
C LYS A 217 -3.11 17.07 18.03
N GLN A 218 -2.15 17.59 17.26
CA GLN A 218 -1.14 18.54 17.77
C GLN A 218 -1.78 19.86 18.21
N LEU A 219 -2.74 20.40 17.43
CA LEU A 219 -3.43 21.63 17.78
C LEU A 219 -4.19 21.50 19.12
N LEU A 220 -4.90 20.40 19.32
CA LEU A 220 -5.60 20.11 20.58
C LEU A 220 -4.65 19.99 21.79
N GLN A 221 -3.45 19.44 21.59
CA GLN A 221 -2.44 19.35 22.64
C GLN A 221 -1.92 20.74 23.04
N LEU A 222 -1.69 21.61 22.06
CA LEU A 222 -1.27 23.01 22.29
C LEU A 222 -2.34 23.81 23.02
N GLU A 223 -3.61 23.67 22.64
CA GLU A 223 -4.74 24.34 23.33
C GLU A 223 -4.87 23.88 24.78
N ARG A 224 -4.78 22.57 25.04
CA ARG A 224 -4.80 22.03 26.41
C ARG A 224 -3.63 22.55 27.24
N ALA A 225 -2.43 22.62 26.67
CA ALA A 225 -1.26 23.15 27.37
C ALA A 225 -1.43 24.63 27.76
N LYS A 226 -2.02 25.45 26.87
CA LYS A 226 -2.34 26.86 27.17
C LYS A 226 -3.35 27.00 28.31
N LEU A 227 -4.42 26.19 28.31
CA LEU A 227 -5.43 26.21 29.38
C LEU A 227 -4.83 25.84 30.74
N ILE A 228 -3.96 24.82 30.80
CA ILE A 228 -3.26 24.43 32.04
C ILE A 228 -2.36 25.56 32.54
N LEU A 229 -1.69 26.27 31.63
CA LEU A 229 -0.84 27.40 31.99
C LEU A 229 -1.68 28.54 32.56
N ILE A 230 -2.80 28.90 31.92
CA ILE A 230 -3.72 29.94 32.43
C ILE A 230 -4.22 29.59 33.83
N ILE A 231 -4.64 28.35 34.08
CA ILE A 231 -5.14 27.90 35.39
C ILE A 231 -4.04 27.95 36.47
N LYS A 232 -2.76 27.77 36.13
CA LYS A 232 -1.65 27.87 37.10
C LYS A 232 -1.31 29.30 37.52
N PHE A 233 -1.75 30.30 36.76
CA PHE A 233 -1.48 31.72 37.03
C PHE A 233 -2.71 32.48 37.55
N VAL A 234 -3.83 31.78 37.79
CA VAL A 234 -5.04 32.28 38.46
C VAL A 234 -5.14 31.61 39.82
#